data_AF-A0A839ND74-F1
#
_entry.id   AF-A0A839ND74-F1
#
_cell.length_a   1.000
_cell.length_b   1.000
_cell.length_c   1.000
_cell.angle_alpha   90.00
_cell.angle_beta   90.00
_cell.angle_gamma   90.00
#
_symmetry.space_group_name_H-M   'P 1'
#
loop_
_entity.id
_entity.type
_entity.pdbx_description
1 polymer ?
#
loop_
_entity_poly.entity_id
_entity_poly.type
_entity_poly.pdbx_seq_one_letter_code
_entity_poly.pdbx_strand_id
1 'polypeptide(L)'
;MMTLLPNRIWKKPMSVSHKPGPPMMPRALVKRRPKERYYSIITQSKQAGRSYSSVVRDDSTDVLRISLANMAIYECYLFALGLPSSFPTEQIIVYGHNRDKYIPCKVCHERSSREIRNLYCYELALPASTEREEYRQRILNDLNEQFDLDVKVEKLSIVKDSRKVFTMDGESVELIWEEQLMLIMRTKRGLVAELLANRAKYKKLITGVTV
;
A
#
# COMPACT_ATOMS: atom_id res chain seq x y z
N MET A 1 -31.27 6.73 11.66
CA MET A 1 -31.21 5.90 10.43
C MET A 1 -29.77 5.48 10.22
N MET A 2 -29.43 4.21 10.50
CA MET A 2 -28.09 3.66 10.27
C MET A 2 -28.15 2.73 9.06
N THR A 3 -27.43 3.07 8.00
CA THR A 3 -27.26 2.24 6.81
C THR A 3 -26.30 1.10 7.15
N LEU A 4 -26.85 -0.12 7.19
CA LEU A 4 -26.12 -1.37 7.31
C LEU A 4 -25.25 -1.57 6.06
N LEU A 5 -23.94 -1.73 6.27
CA LEU A 5 -23.01 -2.15 5.21
C LEU A 5 -23.43 -3.52 4.65
N PRO A 6 -23.27 -3.77 3.34
CA PRO A 6 -23.73 -5.01 2.73
C PRO A 6 -22.94 -6.20 3.27
N ASN A 7 -23.67 -7.24 3.68
CA ASN A 7 -23.13 -8.55 4.08
C ASN A 7 -22.22 -9.09 2.98
N ARG A 8 -20.90 -9.12 3.22
CA ARG A 8 -19.95 -9.82 2.37
C ARG A 8 -20.15 -11.31 2.55
N ILE A 9 -20.70 -11.97 1.54
CA ILE A 9 -20.69 -13.42 1.43
C ILE A 9 -19.25 -13.83 1.12
N TRP A 10 -18.54 -14.35 2.12
CA TRP A 10 -17.22 -14.95 1.92
C TRP A 10 -17.43 -16.23 1.10
N LYS A 11 -16.95 -16.25 -0.15
CA LYS A 11 -16.84 -17.51 -0.90
C LYS A 11 -15.96 -18.46 -0.08
N LYS A 12 -16.44 -19.70 0.12
CA LYS A 12 -15.70 -20.76 0.81
C LYS A 12 -14.28 -20.85 0.22
N PRO A 13 -13.24 -21.03 1.05
CA PRO A 13 -11.87 -21.11 0.56
C PRO A 13 -11.77 -22.25 -0.47
N MET A 14 -11.36 -21.91 -1.70
CA MET A 14 -10.94 -22.92 -2.66
C MET A 14 -9.79 -23.69 -2.04
N SER A 15 -9.97 -25.00 -1.87
CA SER A 15 -8.91 -25.92 -1.53
C SER A 15 -7.96 -26.04 -2.73
N VAL A 16 -6.98 -25.13 -2.80
CA VAL A 16 -5.84 -25.29 -3.70
C VAL A 16 -4.90 -26.31 -3.05
N SER A 17 -5.07 -27.57 -3.43
CA SER A 17 -4.11 -28.63 -3.14
C SER A 17 -2.84 -28.41 -3.97
N HIS A 18 -1.87 -27.70 -3.39
CA HIS A 18 -0.46 -27.98 -3.60
C HIS A 18 0.16 -28.07 -2.22
N LYS A 19 0.76 -29.22 -1.88
CA LYS A 19 1.48 -29.43 -0.61
C LYS A 19 2.32 -28.19 -0.31
N PRO A 20 2.00 -27.38 0.72
CA PRO A 20 2.81 -26.24 1.05
C PRO A 20 4.05 -26.80 1.75
N GLY A 21 5.16 -26.87 1.01
CA GLY A 21 6.46 -26.86 1.67
C GLY A 21 6.49 -25.65 2.61
N PRO A 22 7.14 -25.74 3.78
CA PRO A 22 7.18 -24.64 4.73
C PRO A 22 7.66 -23.36 4.00
N PRO A 23 7.06 -22.20 4.26
CA PRO A 23 7.48 -20.95 3.63
C PRO A 23 8.98 -20.79 3.87
N MET A 24 9.79 -20.92 2.82
CA MET A 24 11.22 -20.71 2.92
C MET A 24 11.45 -19.24 3.25
N MET A 25 11.64 -18.95 4.53
CA MET A 25 12.12 -17.65 4.95
C MET A 25 13.44 -17.37 4.25
N PRO A 26 13.62 -16.17 3.64
CA PRO A 26 14.91 -15.78 3.12
C PRO A 26 15.94 -15.94 4.23
N ARG A 27 16.95 -16.78 4.02
CA ARG A 27 18.03 -17.02 5.00
C ARG A 27 18.68 -15.71 5.48
N ALA A 28 18.63 -14.67 4.64
CA ALA A 28 19.08 -13.31 4.94
C ALA A 28 18.32 -12.65 6.11
N LEU A 29 17.01 -12.91 6.26
CA LEU A 29 16.22 -12.38 7.38
C LEU A 29 16.58 -13.09 8.68
N VAL A 30 16.67 -14.43 8.65
CA VAL A 30 16.99 -15.24 9.84
C VAL A 30 18.32 -14.81 10.47
N LYS A 31 19.34 -14.52 9.66
CA LYS A 31 20.67 -14.08 10.13
C LYS A 31 20.69 -12.66 10.71
N ARG A 32 19.68 -11.84 10.42
CA ARG A 32 19.61 -10.42 10.81
C ARG A 32 18.63 -10.17 11.96
N ARG A 33 18.01 -11.22 12.50
CA ARG A 33 17.06 -11.08 13.60
C ARG A 33 17.72 -10.45 14.82
N PRO A 34 17.11 -9.42 15.41
CA PRO A 34 17.50 -8.94 16.72
C PRO A 34 17.45 -10.07 17.77
N LYS A 35 18.23 -9.92 18.84
CA LYS A 35 18.16 -10.81 20.00
C LYS A 35 16.90 -10.58 20.84
N GLU A 36 16.25 -9.44 20.63
CA GLU A 36 15.00 -9.06 21.27
C GLU A 36 13.86 -9.97 20.83
N ARG A 37 12.92 -10.24 21.73
CA ARG A 37 11.77 -11.12 21.48
C ARG A 37 10.77 -10.50 20.50
N TYR A 38 10.49 -9.22 20.68
CA TYR A 38 9.60 -8.43 19.83
C TYR A 38 10.44 -7.39 19.10
N TYR A 39 10.23 -7.29 17.79
CA TYR A 39 11.04 -6.43 16.93
C TYR A 39 10.32 -6.17 15.62
N SER A 40 10.72 -5.10 14.94
CA SER A 40 10.46 -4.90 13.52
C SER A 40 11.78 -4.74 12.78
N ILE A 41 11.87 -5.32 11.58
CA ILE A 41 13.06 -5.17 10.74
C ILE A 41 12.68 -5.06 9.28
N ILE A 42 13.25 -4.07 8.59
CA ILE A 42 13.11 -3.87 7.16
C ILE A 42 14.48 -3.97 6.52
N THR A 43 14.61 -4.83 5.50
CA THR A 43 15.85 -5.01 4.76
C THR A 43 15.59 -5.04 3.28
N GLN A 44 16.47 -4.41 2.51
CA GLN A 44 16.46 -4.55 1.05
C GLN A 44 16.78 -6.00 0.69
N SER A 45 15.99 -6.58 -0.20
CA SER A 45 16.24 -7.94 -0.68
C SER A 45 17.46 -7.97 -1.59
N LYS A 46 18.29 -9.01 -1.40
CA LYS A 46 19.49 -9.24 -2.22
C LYS A 46 19.25 -10.30 -3.31
N GLN A 47 18.07 -10.92 -3.34
CA GLN A 47 17.78 -12.03 -4.24
C GLN A 47 16.41 -11.84 -4.89
N ALA A 48 16.32 -12.18 -6.17
CA ALA A 48 15.05 -12.27 -6.90
C ALA A 48 14.30 -13.55 -6.48
N GLY A 49 13.77 -13.57 -5.26
CA GLY A 49 12.88 -14.63 -4.82
C GLY A 49 11.42 -14.38 -5.24
N ARG A 50 10.58 -15.42 -5.12
CA ARG A 50 9.13 -15.23 -5.18
C ARG A 50 8.70 -14.36 -3.98
N SER A 51 7.79 -13.43 -4.27
CA SER A 51 7.15 -12.59 -3.27
C SER A 51 6.18 -13.44 -2.46
N TYR A 52 6.22 -13.35 -1.13
CA TYR A 52 5.25 -14.04 -0.28
C TYR A 52 5.02 -13.25 1.02
N SER A 53 3.85 -13.46 1.62
CA SER A 53 3.55 -12.98 2.97
C SER A 53 3.11 -14.15 3.85
N SER A 54 3.41 -14.08 5.14
CA SER A 54 2.97 -15.07 6.12
C SER A 54 2.69 -14.42 7.46
N VAL A 55 1.69 -14.93 8.16
CA VAL A 55 1.37 -14.60 9.55
C VAL A 55 1.38 -15.91 10.31
N VAL A 56 2.31 -16.07 11.24
CA VAL A 56 2.51 -17.29 12.02
C VAL A 56 2.35 -16.94 13.49
N ARG A 57 1.36 -17.53 14.15
CA ARG A 57 1.17 -17.42 15.58
C ARG A 57 1.77 -18.66 16.25
N ASP A 58 2.60 -18.44 17.24
CA ASP A 58 3.17 -19.48 18.09
C ASP A 58 2.84 -19.14 19.55
N ASP A 59 1.82 -19.82 20.07
CA ASP A 59 1.34 -19.61 21.44
C ASP A 59 2.34 -20.17 22.48
N SER A 60 3.18 -21.13 22.10
CA SER A 60 4.18 -21.73 23.00
C SER A 60 5.31 -20.77 23.34
N THR A 61 5.67 -19.93 22.37
CA THR A 61 6.67 -18.88 22.54
C THR A 61 6.05 -17.50 22.75
N ASP A 62 4.71 -17.40 22.77
CA ASP A 62 3.91 -16.18 22.78
C ASP A 62 4.48 -15.15 21.78
N VAL A 63 4.57 -15.58 20.52
CA VAL A 63 5.01 -14.74 19.40
C VAL A 63 4.05 -14.85 18.22
N LEU A 64 3.55 -13.70 17.77
CA LEU A 64 2.98 -13.50 16.45
C LEU A 64 4.07 -12.96 15.52
N ARG A 65 4.42 -13.73 14.48
CA ARG A 65 5.41 -13.35 13.48
C ARG A 65 4.76 -13.08 12.13
N ILE A 66 4.94 -11.86 11.64
CA ILE A 66 4.53 -11.44 10.29
C ILE A 66 5.79 -11.34 9.44
N SER A 67 5.76 -11.92 8.25
CA SER A 67 6.86 -11.83 7.29
C SER A 67 6.34 -11.42 5.93
N LEU A 68 6.92 -10.38 5.34
CA LEU A 68 6.70 -9.95 3.97
C LEU A 68 8.05 -10.05 3.26
N ALA A 69 8.17 -10.95 2.29
CA ALA A 69 9.45 -11.26 1.67
C ALA A 69 9.43 -10.95 0.17
N ASN A 70 10.52 -10.34 -0.31
CA ASN A 70 10.71 -9.97 -1.71
C ASN A 70 9.54 -9.16 -2.29
N MET A 71 8.97 -8.25 -1.49
CA MET A 71 7.84 -7.41 -1.88
C MET A 71 8.33 -6.03 -2.30
N ALA A 72 7.72 -5.48 -3.35
CA ALA A 72 7.88 -4.08 -3.67
C ALA A 72 7.22 -3.21 -2.58
N ILE A 73 7.63 -1.95 -2.47
CA ILE A 73 7.13 -1.04 -1.43
C ILE A 73 5.60 -0.99 -1.43
N TYR A 74 4.98 -0.84 -2.62
CA TYR A 74 3.51 -0.78 -2.72
C TYR A 74 2.83 -2.05 -2.20
N GLU A 75 3.41 -3.23 -2.43
CA GLU A 75 2.85 -4.52 -1.98
C GLU A 75 2.83 -4.64 -0.46
N CYS A 76 3.87 -4.12 0.21
CA CYS A 76 3.91 -4.03 1.67
C CYS A 76 2.78 -3.12 2.20
N TYR A 77 2.52 -1.99 1.53
CA TYR A 77 1.41 -1.10 1.90
C TYR A 77 0.05 -1.73 1.67
N LEU A 78 -0.15 -2.47 0.56
CA LEU A 78 -1.39 -3.21 0.33
C LEU A 78 -1.64 -4.18 1.50
N PHE A 79 -0.62 -4.95 1.90
CA PHE A 79 -0.73 -5.85 3.05
C PHE A 79 -1.09 -5.09 4.34
N ALA A 80 -0.41 -3.99 4.64
CA ALA A 80 -0.69 -3.19 5.83
C ALA A 80 -2.14 -2.65 5.83
N LEU A 81 -2.65 -2.21 4.68
CA LEU A 81 -3.91 -1.45 4.58
C LEU A 81 -5.21 -2.26 4.41
N GLY A 82 -5.18 -3.58 4.29
CA GLY A 82 -6.40 -4.34 3.93
C GLY A 82 -6.52 -4.67 2.45
N LEU A 83 -5.54 -4.22 1.68
CA LEU A 83 -5.31 -4.40 0.27
C LEU A 83 -5.43 -5.83 -0.29
N PRO A 84 -6.29 -6.21 -1.24
CA PRO A 84 -6.02 -7.42 -2.01
C PRO A 84 -4.66 -7.30 -2.75
N SER A 85 -3.89 -8.39 -2.85
CA SER A 85 -2.64 -8.40 -3.63
C SER A 85 -2.87 -8.17 -5.13
N SER A 86 -4.11 -8.40 -5.59
CA SER A 86 -4.57 -8.11 -6.95
C SER A 86 -5.06 -6.67 -7.12
N PHE A 87 -4.82 -5.78 -6.15
CA PHE A 87 -5.21 -4.36 -6.27
C PHE A 87 -4.60 -3.76 -7.54
N PRO A 88 -5.43 -3.14 -8.42
CA PRO A 88 -4.94 -2.64 -9.71
C PRO A 88 -3.89 -1.56 -9.50
N THR A 89 -2.76 -1.67 -10.20
CA THR A 89 -1.68 -0.70 -10.09
C THR A 89 -2.13 0.68 -10.57
N GLU A 90 -3.06 0.72 -11.53
CA GLU A 90 -3.68 1.91 -12.11
C GLU A 90 -4.45 2.72 -11.05
N GLN A 91 -4.88 2.07 -9.97
CA GLN A 91 -5.58 2.68 -8.83
C GLN A 91 -4.61 3.22 -7.76
N ILE A 92 -3.31 3.21 -8.02
CA ILE A 92 -2.29 3.74 -7.12
C ILE A 92 -1.77 5.05 -7.68
N ILE A 93 -1.86 6.13 -6.91
CA ILE A 93 -1.32 7.45 -7.24
C ILE A 93 -0.05 7.67 -6.42
N VAL A 94 1.05 8.02 -7.10
CA VAL A 94 2.35 8.31 -6.45
C VAL A 94 2.68 9.79 -6.68
N TYR A 95 2.83 10.56 -5.59
CA TYR A 95 3.19 11.96 -5.62
C TYR A 95 4.65 12.19 -5.18
N GLY A 96 5.34 13.11 -5.85
CA GLY A 96 6.66 13.60 -5.44
C GLY A 96 7.87 12.76 -5.86
N HIS A 97 7.67 11.66 -6.60
CA HIS A 97 8.73 10.80 -7.12
C HIS A 97 8.31 10.02 -8.36
N ASN A 98 9.30 9.44 -9.06
CA ASN A 98 9.06 8.50 -10.16
C ASN A 98 8.32 7.25 -9.65
N ARG A 99 7.20 6.95 -10.31
CA ARG A 99 6.32 5.80 -10.03
C ARG A 99 7.07 4.47 -9.98
N ASP A 100 8.04 4.28 -10.89
CA ASP A 100 8.83 3.05 -11.04
C ASP A 100 9.65 2.66 -9.81
N LYS A 101 9.91 3.62 -8.91
CA LYS A 101 10.59 3.35 -7.64
C LYS A 101 9.71 2.54 -6.68
N TYR A 102 8.40 2.76 -6.73
CA TYR A 102 7.44 2.17 -5.80
C TYR A 102 6.63 1.05 -6.42
N ILE A 103 6.33 1.16 -7.71
CA ILE A 103 5.52 0.21 -8.48
C ILE A 103 6.37 -0.26 -9.68
N PRO A 104 7.03 -1.43 -9.56
CA PRO A 104 7.80 -1.99 -10.67
C PRO A 104 6.89 -2.28 -11.88
N CYS A 105 7.38 -2.00 -13.09
CA CYS A 105 6.65 -2.30 -14.31
C CYS A 105 6.55 -3.82 -14.53
N LYS A 106 5.34 -4.37 -14.64
CA LYS A 106 5.13 -5.81 -14.87
C LYS A 106 5.43 -6.27 -16.31
N VAL A 107 5.51 -5.33 -17.26
CA VAL A 107 5.66 -5.60 -18.71
C VAL A 107 7.13 -5.72 -19.11
N CYS A 108 8.06 -5.33 -18.24
CA CYS A 108 9.49 -5.54 -18.46
C CYS A 108 9.80 -7.03 -18.22
N HIS A 109 9.96 -7.79 -19.31
CA HIS A 109 10.02 -9.26 -19.31
C HIS A 109 11.20 -9.90 -18.58
N GLU A 110 12.10 -9.10 -18.01
CA GLU A 110 13.14 -9.57 -17.10
C GLU A 110 13.15 -8.64 -15.90
N ARG A 111 13.03 -9.21 -14.69
CA ARG A 111 13.29 -8.46 -13.46
C ARG A 111 14.74 -7.99 -13.52
N SER A 112 14.95 -6.80 -14.05
CA SER A 112 16.27 -6.23 -14.20
C SER A 112 16.95 -6.16 -12.82
N SER A 113 18.28 -6.09 -12.79
CA SER A 113 19.04 -5.87 -11.55
C SER A 113 18.54 -4.64 -10.77
N ARG A 114 17.86 -3.70 -11.44
CA ARG A 114 17.22 -2.50 -10.87
C ARG A 114 15.89 -2.81 -10.18
N GLU A 115 15.09 -3.76 -10.67
CA GLU A 115 13.85 -4.19 -10.02
C GLU A 115 14.12 -4.99 -8.75
N ILE A 116 15.17 -5.81 -8.75
CA ILE A 116 15.64 -6.53 -7.55
C ILE A 116 16.05 -5.55 -6.45
N ARG A 117 16.66 -4.41 -6.81
CA ARG A 117 17.01 -3.33 -5.88
C ARG A 117 15.78 -2.66 -5.25
N ASN A 118 14.59 -2.84 -5.77
CA ASN A 118 13.37 -2.23 -5.23
C ASN A 118 12.50 -3.23 -4.45
N LEU A 119 13.02 -4.42 -4.15
CA LEU A 119 12.35 -5.42 -3.31
C LEU A 119 12.84 -5.35 -1.87
N TYR A 120 11.92 -5.56 -0.95
CA TYR A 120 12.14 -5.50 0.48
C TYR A 120 11.64 -6.75 1.19
N CYS A 121 12.25 -6.99 2.34
CA CYS A 121 11.94 -8.04 3.27
C CYS A 121 11.65 -7.38 4.62
N TYR A 122 10.41 -7.52 5.09
CA TYR A 122 9.93 -7.02 6.36
C TYR A 122 9.61 -8.20 7.28
N GLU A 123 10.03 -8.12 8.54
CA GLU A 123 9.61 -9.07 9.58
C GLU A 123 9.22 -8.30 10.84
N LEU A 124 8.11 -8.70 11.44
CA LEU A 124 7.58 -8.16 12.68
C LEU A 124 7.27 -9.29 13.63
N ALA A 125 7.81 -9.22 14.85
CA ALA A 125 7.53 -10.12 15.95
C ALA A 125 6.84 -9.35 17.07
N LEU A 126 5.69 -9.85 17.51
CA LEU A 126 4.81 -9.25 18.52
C LEU A 126 4.32 -10.31 19.50
N PRO A 127 3.70 -9.95 20.62
CA PRO A 127 2.95 -10.89 21.46
C PRO A 127 1.92 -11.69 20.65
N ALA A 128 1.67 -12.94 21.01
CA ALA A 128 0.72 -13.79 20.28
C ALA A 128 -0.72 -13.24 20.33
N SER A 129 -1.04 -12.52 21.41
CA SER A 129 -2.32 -11.86 21.64
C SER A 129 -2.57 -10.61 20.80
N THR A 130 -1.59 -10.14 20.01
CA THR A 130 -1.77 -8.93 19.21
C THR A 130 -2.83 -9.12 18.14
N GLU A 131 -3.75 -8.15 18.09
CA GLU A 131 -4.87 -8.13 17.15
C GLU A 131 -4.44 -7.76 15.73
N ARG A 132 -5.29 -8.11 14.77
CA ARG A 132 -4.98 -7.92 13.35
C ARG A 132 -4.74 -6.46 12.99
N GLU A 133 -5.64 -5.60 13.41
CA GLU A 133 -5.64 -4.17 13.11
C GLU A 133 -4.42 -3.50 13.76
N GLU A 134 -4.02 -3.97 14.95
CA GLU A 134 -2.87 -3.45 15.66
C GLU A 134 -1.56 -3.76 14.93
N TYR A 135 -1.30 -5.01 14.55
CA TYR A 135 -0.07 -5.32 13.83
C TYR A 135 -0.04 -4.63 12.47
N ARG A 136 -1.18 -4.49 11.79
CA ARG A 136 -1.28 -3.78 10.51
C ARG A 136 -0.92 -2.31 10.63
N GLN A 137 -1.41 -1.65 11.67
CA GLN A 137 -1.07 -0.26 11.94
C GLN A 137 0.41 -0.10 12.28
N ARG A 138 1.01 -1.03 13.05
CA ARG A 138 2.46 -1.04 13.32
C ARG A 138 3.27 -1.18 12.03
N ILE A 139 2.91 -2.12 11.15
CA ILE A 139 3.54 -2.28 9.83
C ILE A 139 3.43 -0.98 9.02
N LEU A 140 2.24 -0.37 8.97
CA LEU A 140 2.01 0.88 8.24
C LEU A 140 2.91 2.01 8.77
N ASN A 141 3.04 2.15 10.08
CA ASN A 141 3.89 3.14 10.72
C ASN A 141 5.37 2.91 10.38
N ASP A 142 5.86 1.67 10.52
CA ASP A 142 7.23 1.30 10.19
C ASP A 142 7.57 1.61 8.73
N LEU A 143 6.64 1.30 7.80
CA LEU A 143 6.82 1.58 6.37
C LEU A 143 6.84 3.10 6.11
N ASN A 144 5.93 3.86 6.72
CA ASN A 144 5.85 5.32 6.56
C ASN A 144 7.10 6.02 7.09
N GLU A 145 7.67 5.52 8.17
CA GLU A 145 8.94 6.01 8.73
C GLU A 145 10.11 5.64 7.82
N GLN A 146 10.26 4.36 7.49
CA GLN A 146 11.38 3.85 6.71
C GLN A 146 11.49 4.47 5.32
N PHE A 147 10.35 4.75 4.67
CA PHE A 147 10.31 5.24 3.29
C PHE A 147 9.99 6.74 3.18
N ASP A 148 9.81 7.45 4.29
CA ASP A 148 9.41 8.86 4.33
C ASP A 148 8.13 9.13 3.52
N LEU A 149 7.16 8.21 3.65
CA LEU A 149 5.89 8.28 2.94
C LEU A 149 4.72 8.51 3.90
N ASP A 150 3.68 9.12 3.36
CA ASP A 150 2.32 9.11 3.89
C ASP A 150 1.45 8.37 2.87
N VAL A 151 0.94 7.21 3.30
CA VAL A 151 0.14 6.34 2.44
C VAL A 151 -1.24 6.15 3.02
N LYS A 152 -2.25 6.45 2.21
CA LYS A 152 -3.67 6.38 2.59
C LYS A 152 -4.53 5.82 1.48
N VAL A 153 -5.70 5.33 1.86
CA VAL A 153 -6.73 4.86 0.94
C VAL A 153 -7.86 5.88 0.94
N GLU A 154 -8.25 6.36 -0.23
CA GLU A 154 -9.35 7.32 -0.39
C GLU A 154 -10.30 6.84 -1.48
N LYS A 155 -11.59 7.13 -1.32
CA LYS A 155 -12.54 7.01 -2.43
C LYS A 155 -12.54 8.32 -3.20
N LEU A 156 -12.17 8.26 -4.47
CA LEU A 156 -12.17 9.42 -5.35
C LEU A 156 -13.25 9.26 -6.42
N SER A 157 -13.96 10.35 -6.72
CA SER A 157 -14.84 10.42 -7.89
C SER A 157 -13.96 10.56 -9.14
N ILE A 158 -13.99 9.55 -10.00
CA ILE A 158 -13.23 9.52 -11.25
C ILE A 158 -14.17 9.58 -12.44
N VAL A 159 -13.72 10.22 -13.52
CA VAL A 159 -14.42 10.14 -14.81
C VAL A 159 -14.16 8.76 -15.39
N LYS A 160 -15.23 7.99 -15.57
CA LYS A 160 -15.18 6.64 -16.14
C LYS A 160 -15.46 6.63 -17.63
N ASP A 161 -16.35 7.52 -18.05
CA ASP A 161 -16.80 7.61 -19.42
C ASP A 161 -17.34 9.02 -19.71
N SER A 162 -17.69 9.26 -20.96
CA SER A 162 -18.33 10.49 -21.41
C SER A 162 -19.34 10.16 -22.48
N ARG A 163 -20.48 10.84 -22.48
CA ARG A 163 -21.50 10.70 -23.52
C ARG A 163 -21.77 12.04 -24.19
N LYS A 164 -21.98 12.00 -25.50
CA LYS A 164 -22.46 13.17 -26.25
C LYS A 164 -23.92 13.44 -25.90
N VAL A 165 -24.24 14.69 -25.65
CA VAL A 165 -25.60 15.16 -25.37
C VAL A 165 -25.91 16.29 -26.34
N PHE A 166 -26.93 16.10 -27.16
CA PHE A 166 -27.42 17.12 -28.07
C PHE A 166 -28.41 18.01 -27.31
N THR A 167 -28.07 19.29 -27.18
CA THR A 167 -28.93 20.31 -26.59
C THR A 167 -29.41 21.26 -27.69
N MET A 168 -30.42 22.09 -27.41
CA MET A 168 -30.90 23.07 -28.40
C MET A 168 -29.83 24.10 -28.80
N ASP A 169 -28.78 24.26 -27.98
CA ASP A 169 -27.64 25.16 -28.22
C ASP A 169 -26.44 24.46 -28.90
N GLY A 170 -26.53 23.16 -29.20
CA GLY A 170 -25.50 22.39 -29.90
C GLY A 170 -25.07 21.09 -29.23
N GLU A 171 -23.97 20.51 -29.74
CA GLU A 171 -23.33 19.32 -29.15
C GLU A 171 -22.60 19.67 -27.84
N SER A 172 -22.95 18.97 -26.76
CA SER A 172 -22.25 19.03 -25.47
C SER A 172 -21.77 17.63 -25.05
N VAL A 173 -20.88 17.57 -24.07
CA VAL A 173 -20.35 16.30 -23.53
C VAL A 173 -20.65 16.23 -22.05
N GLU A 174 -21.31 15.16 -21.63
CA GLU A 174 -21.57 14.86 -20.23
C GLU A 174 -20.58 13.80 -19.74
N LEU A 175 -19.95 14.05 -18.60
CA LEU A 175 -18.99 13.14 -17.97
C LEU A 175 -19.71 12.19 -17.02
N ILE A 176 -19.41 10.91 -17.10
CA ILE A 176 -19.92 9.87 -16.20
C ILE A 176 -18.91 9.68 -15.07
N TRP A 177 -19.34 9.97 -13.85
CA TRP A 177 -18.52 9.89 -12.64
C TRP A 177 -18.82 8.63 -11.86
N GLU A 178 -17.78 7.95 -11.37
CA GLU A 178 -17.90 6.81 -10.46
C GLU A 178 -16.96 6.96 -9.26
N GLU A 179 -17.38 6.47 -8.09
CA GLU A 179 -16.48 6.33 -6.95
C GLU A 179 -15.53 5.16 -7.16
N GLN A 180 -14.23 5.42 -7.08
CA GLN A 180 -13.20 4.39 -7.11
C GLN A 180 -12.30 4.49 -5.89
N LEU A 181 -11.98 3.34 -5.30
CA LEU A 181 -11.02 3.25 -4.20
C LEU A 181 -9.60 3.41 -4.78
N MET A 182 -8.86 4.39 -4.27
CA MET A 182 -7.52 4.74 -4.73
C MET A 182 -6.53 4.65 -3.57
N LEU A 183 -5.36 4.09 -3.83
CA LEU A 183 -4.22 4.13 -2.92
C LEU A 183 -3.38 5.36 -3.27
N ILE A 184 -3.16 6.24 -2.30
CA ILE A 184 -2.42 7.48 -2.49
C ILE A 184 -1.12 7.37 -1.68
N MET A 185 0.02 7.44 -2.38
CA MET A 185 1.35 7.44 -1.79
C MET A 185 2.00 8.81 -1.99
N ARG A 186 2.22 9.55 -0.90
CA ARG A 186 2.84 10.88 -0.92
C ARG A 186 4.14 10.85 -0.14
N THR A 187 5.13 11.63 -0.56
CA THR A 187 6.30 11.89 0.30
C THR A 187 5.92 12.88 1.39
N LYS A 188 6.46 12.69 2.60
CA LYS A 188 6.23 13.65 3.69
C LYS A 188 6.78 15.04 3.34
N ARG A 189 7.90 15.10 2.60
CA ARG A 189 8.43 16.37 2.04
C ARG A 189 7.46 17.03 1.05
N GLY A 190 6.81 16.25 0.19
CA GLY A 190 5.81 16.73 -0.75
C GLY A 190 4.57 17.29 -0.05
N LEU A 191 4.13 16.65 1.04
CA LEU A 191 3.04 17.15 1.88
C LEU A 191 3.37 18.50 2.52
N VAL A 192 4.57 18.65 3.07
CA VAL A 192 4.99 19.93 3.67
C VAL A 192 5.04 21.03 2.61
N ALA A 193 5.56 20.74 1.42
CA ALA A 193 5.57 21.70 0.31
C ALA A 193 4.15 22.09 -0.13
N GLU A 194 3.22 21.13 -0.24
CA GLU A 194 1.82 21.36 -0.58
C GLU A 194 1.10 22.19 0.50
N LEU A 195 1.30 21.89 1.79
CA LEU A 195 0.76 22.65 2.90
C LEU A 195 1.28 24.10 2.92
N LEU A 196 2.57 24.29 2.65
CA LEU A 196 3.18 25.63 2.55
C LEU A 196 2.65 26.39 1.33
N ALA A 197 2.49 25.74 0.18
CA ALA A 197 1.93 26.34 -1.03
C ALA A 197 0.45 26.72 -0.83
N ASN A 198 -0.34 25.85 -0.19
CA ASN A 198 -1.73 26.13 0.16
C ASN A 198 -1.82 27.29 1.15
N ARG A 199 -1.00 27.30 2.20
CA ARG A 199 -0.92 28.43 3.15
C ARG A 199 -0.58 29.75 2.45
N ALA A 200 0.35 29.74 1.50
CA ALA A 200 0.69 30.93 0.70
C ALA A 200 -0.47 31.37 -0.21
N LYS A 201 -1.21 30.43 -0.80
CA LYS A 201 -2.41 30.69 -1.61
C LYS A 201 -3.52 31.33 -0.77
N TYR A 202 -3.80 30.78 0.42
CA TYR A 202 -4.79 31.34 1.35
C TYR A 202 -4.36 32.71 1.90
N LYS A 203 -3.06 32.93 2.15
CA LYS A 203 -2.55 34.25 2.57
C LYS A 203 -2.71 35.30 1.47
N LYS A 204 -2.48 34.93 0.20
CA LYS A 204 -2.74 35.81 -0.97
C LYS A 204 -4.22 36.13 -1.16
N LEU A 205 -5.11 35.15 -0.94
CA LEU A 205 -6.56 35.35 -0.98
C LEU A 205 -7.04 36.34 0.10
N ILE A 206 -6.44 36.31 1.29
CA ILE A 206 -6.80 37.24 2.38
C ILE A 206 -6.27 38.65 2.11
N THR A 207 -5.05 38.80 1.56
CA THR A 207 -4.49 40.13 1.22
C THR A 207 -5.08 40.75 -0.04
N GLY A 208 -5.76 39.97 -0.90
CA GLY A 208 -6.45 40.46 -2.09
C GLY A 208 -7.88 40.95 -1.84
N VAL A 209 -8.36 40.89 -0.59
CA VAL A 209 -9.74 41.31 -0.19
C VAL A 209 -9.73 42.65 0.59
N THR A 210 -8.56 43.23 0.84
CA THR A 210 -8.44 44.61 1.34
C THR A 210 -8.28 45.57 0.17
N VAL A 211 -9.34 46.35 -0.03
CA VAL A 211 -9.51 47.52 -0.92
C VAL A 211 -8.38 48.54 -0.76
#